data_AF-A0A7G3AM67-F1
#
_entry.id   AF-A0A7G3AM67-F1
#
_cell.length_a   1.000
_cell.length_b   1.000
_cell.length_c   1.000
_cell.angle_alpha   90.00
_cell.angle_beta   90.00
_cell.angle_gamma   90.00
#
_symmetry.space_group_name_H-M   'P 1'
#
loop_
_entity.id
_entity.type
_entity.pdbx_description
1 polymer ?
#
loop_
_entity_poly.entity_id
_entity_poly.type
_entity_poly.pdbx_seq_one_letter_code
_entity_poly.pdbx_strand_id
1 'polypeptide(L)' 'MLRKMFFGVTTVLGTFAICVADASDESEMETFMRTDEKANEFKMKVYTNPRFVDALKELVPFFEAKGLLD' A
#
# COMPACT_ATOMS: atom_id res chain seq x y z
N MET A 1 10.68 -7.56 -18.14
CA MET A 1 9.45 -6.74 -18.09
C MET A 1 8.78 -6.88 -16.72
N LEU A 2 8.58 -8.12 -16.25
CA LEU A 2 8.14 -8.51 -14.90
C LEU A 2 8.63 -7.61 -13.74
N ARG A 3 9.95 -7.36 -13.66
CA ARG A 3 10.55 -6.53 -12.59
C ARG A 3 10.05 -5.07 -12.55
N LYS A 4 9.63 -4.50 -13.69
CA LYS A 4 9.08 -3.14 -13.76
C LYS A 4 7.60 -3.10 -13.35
N MET A 5 6.85 -4.17 -13.63
CA MET A 5 5.42 -4.30 -13.29
C MET A 5 5.25 -4.46 -11.78
N PHE A 6 6.03 -5.36 -11.17
CA PHE A 6 6.10 -5.51 -9.73
C PHE A 6 6.38 -4.18 -9.02
N PHE A 7 7.42 -3.46 -9.45
CA PHE A 7 7.75 -2.15 -8.87
C PHE A 7 6.61 -1.13 -8.98
N GLY A 8 5.89 -1.12 -10.12
CA GLY A 8 4.73 -0.25 -10.32
C GLY A 8 3.60 -0.56 -9.35
N VAL A 9 3.21 -1.83 -9.25
CA VAL A 9 2.13 -2.27 -8.35
C VAL A 9 2.49 -1.98 -6.90
N THR A 10 3.69 -2.34 -6.45
CA THR A 10 4.10 -2.10 -5.06
C THR A 10 4.18 -0.61 -4.72
N THR A 11 4.59 0.22 -5.68
CA THR A 11 4.63 1.68 -5.50
C THR A 11 3.23 2.25 -5.35
N VAL A 12 2.29 1.88 -6.24
CA VAL A 12 0.90 2.35 -6.16
C VAL A 12 0.27 1.93 -4.83
N LEU A 13 0.41 0.66 -4.43
CA LEU A 13 -0.16 0.17 -3.19
C LEU A 13 0.46 0.84 -1.95
N GLY A 14 1.79 1.01 -1.93
CA GLY A 14 2.49 1.64 -0.80
C GLY A 14 2.16 3.13 -0.66
N THR A 15 2.13 3.88 -1.75
CA THR A 15 1.73 5.30 -1.71
C THR A 15 0.27 5.45 -1.33
N PHE A 16 -0.61 4.63 -1.91
CA PHE A 16 -2.04 4.67 -1.60
C PHE A 16 -2.33 4.35 -0.14
N ALA A 17 -1.61 3.39 0.44
CA ALA A 17 -1.66 3.07 1.87
C ALA A 17 -1.44 4.32 2.73
N ILE A 18 -0.40 5.11 2.46
CA ILE A 18 -0.11 6.36 3.19
C ILE A 18 -1.23 7.39 2.96
N CYS A 19 -1.72 7.55 1.73
CA CYS A 19 -2.76 8.53 1.40
C CYS A 19 -4.10 8.30 2.11
N VAL A 20 -4.43 7.04 2.44
CA VAL A 20 -5.68 6.69 3.14
C VAL A 20 -5.51 6.52 4.65
N ALA A 21 -4.28 6.61 5.16
CA ALA A 21 -4.01 6.62 6.58
C ALA A 21 -4.72 7.81 7.23
N ASP A 22 -5.25 7.61 8.44
CA ASP A 22 -5.83 8.72 9.19
C ASP A 22 -4.71 9.70 9.60
N ALA A 23 -4.98 11.00 9.44
CA ALA A 23 -4.03 12.06 9.72
C ALA A 23 -3.55 11.98 11.19
N SER A 24 -2.27 11.70 11.36
CA SER A 24 -1.58 11.61 12.65
C SER A 24 -0.10 11.93 12.47
N ASP A 25 0.59 12.29 13.55
CA ASP A 25 2.05 12.53 13.52
C ASP A 25 2.84 11.26 13.11
N GLU A 26 2.21 10.08 13.15
CA GLU A 26 2.79 8.81 12.69
C GLU A 26 2.54 8.51 11.21
N SER A 27 1.63 9.24 10.56
CA SER A 27 1.24 9.07 9.15
C SER A 27 2.23 9.67 8.15
N GLU A 28 3.51 9.49 8.42
CA GLU A 28 4.60 9.98 7.58
C GLU A 28 5.19 8.85 6.73
N MET A 29 5.67 9.22 5.54
CA MET A 29 6.37 8.30 4.66
C MET A 29 7.61 7.69 5.33
N GLU A 30 8.28 8.45 6.20
CA GLU A 30 9.41 7.96 6.99
C GLU A 30 9.02 6.82 7.93
N THR A 31 7.92 6.95 8.68
CA THR A 31 7.40 5.87 9.55
C THR A 31 7.05 4.62 8.74
N PHE A 32 6.46 4.79 7.55
CA PHE A 32 6.14 3.68 6.67
C PHE A 32 7.39 2.96 6.11
N MET A 33 8.46 3.69 5.83
CA MET A 33 9.69 3.13 5.24
C MET A 33 10.60 2.41 6.24
N ARG A 34 10.40 2.64 7.54
CA ARG A 34 11.14 1.96 8.61
C ARG A 34 10.77 0.48 8.73
N THR A 35 11.61 -0.26 9.45
CA THR A 35 11.50 -1.72 9.65
C THR A 35 11.41 -2.13 11.13
N ASP A 36 11.21 -1.15 12.02
CA ASP A 36 11.00 -1.41 13.44
C ASP A 36 9.54 -1.75 13.78
N GLU A 37 9.31 -2.10 15.04
CA GLU A 37 7.99 -2.51 15.54
C GLU A 37 6.92 -1.45 15.32
N LYS A 38 7.24 -0.17 15.54
CA LYS A 38 6.32 0.95 15.30
C LYS A 38 5.91 1.06 13.84
N ALA A 39 6.86 0.90 12.91
CA ALA A 39 6.57 0.88 11.49
C ALA A 39 5.65 -0.29 11.11
N ASN A 40 5.82 -1.45 11.75
CA ASN A 40 4.95 -2.61 11.51
C ASN A 40 3.54 -2.38 12.06
N GLU A 41 3.39 -1.81 13.26
CA GLU A 41 2.08 -1.43 13.81
C GLU A 41 1.37 -0.41 12.92
N PHE A 42 2.09 0.60 12.43
CA PHE A 42 1.55 1.58 11.49
C PHE A 42 1.07 0.91 10.19
N LYS A 43 1.92 0.07 9.57
CA LYS A 43 1.54 -0.69 8.36
C LYS A 43 0.31 -1.57 8.59
N MET A 44 0.22 -2.22 9.75
CA MET A 44 -0.95 -3.03 10.09
C MET A 44 -2.23 -2.19 10.18
N LYS A 45 -2.20 -1.03 10.84
CA LYS A 45 -3.34 -0.11 10.90
C LYS A 45 -3.76 0.34 9.49
N VAL A 46 -2.80 0.66 8.65
CA VAL A 46 -3.07 1.16 7.29
C VAL A 46 -3.61 0.07 6.38
N TYR A 47 -2.98 -1.11 6.33
CA TYR A 47 -3.39 -2.19 5.45
C TYR A 47 -4.69 -2.88 5.88
N THR A 48 -5.11 -2.71 7.13
CA THR A 48 -6.42 -3.16 7.63
C THR A 48 -7.48 -2.05 7.61
N ASN A 49 -7.13 -0.82 7.19
CA ASN A 49 -8.08 0.28 7.07
C ASN A 49 -9.16 -0.08 6.05
N PRO A 50 -10.47 0.03 6.39
CA PRO A 50 -11.55 -0.28 5.47
C PRO A 50 -11.47 0.46 4.12
N ARG A 51 -11.02 1.73 4.12
CA ARG A 51 -10.84 2.50 2.88
C ARG A 51 -9.77 1.90 1.97
N PHE A 52 -8.67 1.41 2.57
CA PHE A 52 -7.61 0.74 1.83
C PHE A 52 -8.10 -0.59 1.26
N VAL A 53 -8.77 -1.39 2.10
CA VAL A 53 -9.31 -2.71 1.73
C VAL A 53 -10.36 -2.59 0.63
N ASP A 54 -11.25 -1.60 0.72
CA ASP A 54 -12.30 -1.38 -0.29
C ASP A 54 -11.71 -0.98 -1.64
N ALA A 55 -10.70 -0.11 -1.66
CA ALA A 55 -10.02 0.24 -2.90
C ALA A 55 -9.26 -0.96 -3.52
N LEU A 56 -8.69 -1.85 -2.71
CA LEU A 56 -8.04 -3.07 -3.22
C LEU A 56 -9.01 -3.98 -3.98
N LYS A 57 -10.31 -4.00 -3.62
CA LYS A 57 -11.33 -4.78 -4.34
C LYS A 57 -11.48 -4.33 -5.80
N GLU A 58 -11.14 -3.08 -6.11
CA GLU A 58 -11.13 -2.56 -7.48
C GLU A 58 -9.74 -2.63 -8.14
N LEU A 59 -8.69 -2.29 -7.39
CA LEU A 59 -7.33 -2.23 -7.90
C LEU A 59 -6.75 -3.59 -8.26
N VAL A 60 -7.02 -4.63 -7.46
CA VAL A 60 -6.47 -5.98 -7.71
C VAL A 60 -7.01 -6.55 -9.03
N PRO A 61 -8.33 -6.57 -9.31
CA PRO A 61 -8.83 -6.98 -10.62
C PRO A 61 -8.30 -6.15 -11.78
N PHE A 62 -8.09 -4.84 -11.57
CA PHE A 62 -7.50 -3.97 -12.59
C PHE A 62 -6.06 -4.36 -12.93
N PHE A 63 -5.22 -4.66 -11.92
CA PHE A 63 -3.86 -5.10 -12.13
C PHE A 63 -3.78 -6.48 -12.79
N GLU A 64 -4.63 -7.41 -12.36
CA GLU A 64 -4.76 -8.74 -12.95
C GLU A 64 -5.14 -8.67 -14.43
N ALA A 65 -6.17 -7.90 -14.79
CA ALA A 65 -6.61 -7.73 -16.17
C ALA A 65 -5.54 -7.11 -17.10
N LYS A 66 -4.49 -6.52 -16.52
CA LYS A 66 -3.35 -5.94 -17.23
C LYS A 66 -2.10 -6.82 -17.19
N GLY A 67 -2.15 -8.00 -16.56
CA GLY A 67 -1.01 -8.90 -16.37
C GLY A 67 0.10 -8.26 -15.52
N LEU A 68 -0.28 -7.45 -14.52
CA LEU A 68 0.67 -6.74 -13.66
C LEU A 68 1.00 -7.50 -12.37
N LEU A 69 0.30 -8.61 -12.09
CA LEU A 69 0.49 -9.45 -10.91
C LEU A 69 1.25 -10.75 -11.18
N ASP A 70 1.52 -11.05 -12.45
CA ASP A 70 2.27 -12.22 -12.94
C ASP A 70 3.78 -11.97 -13.05
#